data_AF-A0A7K8ZS30-F1
#
_entry.id   AF-A0A7K8ZS30-F1
#
_cell.length_a   1.000
_cell.length_b   1.000
_cell.length_c   1.000
_cell.angle_alpha   90.00
_cell.angle_beta   90.00
_cell.angle_gamma   90.00
#
_symmetry.space_group_name_H-M   'P 1'
#
loop_
_entity.id
_entity.type
_entity.pdbx_description
1 polymer ?
#
loop_
_entity_poly.entity_id
_entity_poly.type
_entity_poly.pdbx_seq_one_letter_code
_entity_poly.pdbx_strand_id
1 'polypeptide(L)'
;ALSKSLDEAFSLWKQLLDHPGIPSVRSPEQTVTSLHLLATLYKLQAKPIQALESFLLLCSLCRSVGDIPGTAGALSHLTRLLLQLERLSHAQVSLE
;
A
#
# COMPACT_ATOMS: atom_id res chain seq x y z
N ALA A 1 2.74 -20.29 1.29
CA ALA A 1 3.18 -20.53 -0.11
C ALA A 1 2.68 -19.45 -1.08
N LEU A 2 1.38 -19.15 -1.13
CA LEU A 2 0.78 -18.20 -2.09
C LEU A 2 1.22 -16.73 -1.97
N SER A 3 1.67 -16.27 -0.80
CA SER A 3 2.12 -14.88 -0.59
C SER A 3 3.63 -14.67 -0.71
N LYS A 4 4.43 -15.72 -0.87
CA LYS A 4 5.90 -15.58 -0.84
C LYS A 4 6.41 -14.65 -1.93
N SER A 5 5.94 -14.84 -3.17
CA SER A 5 6.28 -13.97 -4.29
C SER A 5 5.76 -12.53 -4.11
N LEU A 6 4.62 -12.37 -3.45
CA LEU A 6 4.05 -11.06 -3.14
C LEU A 6 4.90 -10.32 -2.10
N ASP A 7 5.33 -11.03 -1.04
CA ASP A 7 6.18 -10.53 0.02
C ASP A 7 7.59 -10.19 -0.49
N GLU A 8 8.13 -10.99 -1.40
CA GLU A 8 9.38 -10.69 -2.12
C GLU A 8 9.24 -9.44 -3.00
N ALA A 9 8.18 -9.36 -3.81
CA ALA A 9 7.91 -8.19 -4.65
C ALA A 9 7.77 -6.91 -3.81
N PHE A 10 7.07 -7.00 -2.68
CA PHE A 10 6.93 -5.89 -1.75
C PHE A 10 8.27 -5.43 -1.16
N SER A 11 9.13 -6.39 -0.80
CA SER A 11 10.48 -6.09 -0.28
C SER A 11 11.34 -5.37 -1.33
N LEU A 12 11.26 -5.80 -2.59
CA LEU A 12 11.95 -5.14 -3.70
C LEU A 12 11.44 -3.71 -3.93
N TRP A 13 10.12 -3.50 -3.86
CA TRP A 13 9.54 -2.16 -3.97
C TRP A 13 9.97 -1.24 -2.83
N LYS A 14 10.00 -1.75 -1.60
CA LYS A 14 10.53 -1.00 -0.45
C LYS A 14 11.97 -0.57 -0.69
N GLN A 15 12.85 -1.49 -1.09
CA GLN A 15 14.25 -1.19 -1.37
C GLN A 15 14.41 -0.16 -2.49
N LEU A 16 13.65 -0.29 -3.57
CA LEU A 16 13.73 0.63 -4.71
C LEU A 16 13.28 2.05 -4.38
N LEU A 17 12.27 2.19 -3.51
CA LEU A 17 11.64 3.48 -3.17
C LEU A 17 12.10 4.05 -1.83
N ASP A 18 13.07 3.42 -1.16
CA ASP A 18 13.65 3.91 0.10
C ASP A 18 14.47 5.19 -0.10
N HIS A 19 14.94 5.44 -1.32
CA HIS A 19 15.77 6.60 -1.63
C HIS A 19 14.94 7.89 -1.78
N PRO A 20 15.32 8.97 -1.07
CA PRO A 20 14.65 10.26 -1.22
C PRO A 20 14.94 10.85 -2.60
N GLY A 21 13.90 11.00 -3.42
CA GLY A 21 13.98 11.57 -4.77
C GLY A 21 12.91 11.04 -5.71
N ILE A 22 13.00 11.42 -6.98
CA ILE A 22 12.19 10.81 -8.04
C ILE A 22 12.79 9.41 -8.27
N PRO A 23 12.04 8.33 -8.01
CA PRO A 23 12.57 6.99 -8.17
C PRO A 23 12.93 6.74 -9.63
N SER A 24 14.07 6.05 -9.86
CA SER A 24 14.55 5.69 -11.21
C SER A 24 13.73 4.54 -11.80
N VAL A 25 12.42 4.75 -11.95
CA VAL A 25 11.49 3.82 -12.58
C VAL A 25 11.26 4.21 -14.03
N ARG A 26 11.06 3.20 -14.89
CA ARG A 26 10.83 3.42 -16.33
C ARG A 26 9.55 4.22 -16.62
N SER A 27 8.48 3.97 -15.86
CA SER A 27 7.22 4.74 -15.89
C SER A 27 6.66 4.85 -14.47
N PRO A 28 6.53 6.09 -13.95
CA PRO A 28 5.85 6.36 -12.69
C PRO A 28 4.41 5.83 -12.65
N GLU A 29 3.64 6.00 -13.73
CA GLU A 29 2.22 5.64 -13.79
C GLU A 29 2.02 4.12 -13.68
N GLN A 30 2.85 3.35 -14.39
CA GLN A 30 2.83 1.89 -14.30
C GLN A 30 3.28 1.41 -12.90
N THR A 31 4.21 2.14 -12.29
CA THR A 31 4.69 1.84 -10.94
C THR A 31 3.58 2.07 -9.90
N VAL A 32 2.89 3.21 -9.97
CA VAL A 32 1.71 3.55 -9.14
C VAL A 32 0.65 2.46 -9.27
N THR A 33 0.32 2.07 -10.51
CA THR A 33 -0.67 1.01 -10.78
C THR A 33 -0.24 -0.33 -10.16
N SER A 34 1.03 -0.70 -10.29
CA SER A 34 1.58 -1.95 -9.76
C SER A 34 1.53 -1.99 -8.23
N LEU A 35 1.88 -0.89 -7.57
CA LEU A 35 1.80 -0.79 -6.10
C LEU A 35 0.36 -0.79 -5.59
N HIS A 36 -0.57 -0.16 -6.32
CA HIS A 36 -1.99 -0.22 -5.98
C HIS A 36 -2.51 -1.65 -6.05
N LEU A 37 -2.11 -2.41 -7.08
CA LEU A 37 -2.45 -3.83 -7.22
C LEU A 37 -1.89 -4.65 -6.04
N LEU A 38 -0.62 -4.44 -5.69
CA LEU A 38 0.03 -5.08 -4.55
C LEU A 38 -0.75 -4.87 -3.24
N ALA A 39 -1.10 -3.62 -2.93
CA ALA A 39 -1.88 -3.27 -1.73
C ALA A 39 -3.27 -3.93 -1.74
N THR A 40 -3.91 -3.96 -2.91
CA THR A 40 -5.23 -4.58 -3.07
C THR A 40 -5.17 -6.09 -2.89
N LEU A 41 -4.14 -6.76 -3.41
CA LEU A 41 -3.92 -8.19 -3.22
C LEU A 41 -3.69 -8.52 -1.74
N TYR A 42 -2.90 -7.73 -1.01
CA TYR A 42 -2.75 -7.92 0.43
C TYR A 42 -4.05 -7.77 1.21
N LYS A 43 -4.88 -6.79 0.84
CA LYS A 43 -6.21 -6.60 1.43
C LYS A 43 -7.09 -7.84 1.20
N LEU A 44 -7.09 -8.39 -0.01
CA LEU A 44 -7.85 -9.60 -0.35
C LEU A 44 -7.35 -10.85 0.40
N GLN A 45 -6.06 -10.91 0.71
CA GLN A 45 -5.47 -11.99 1.51
C GLN A 45 -5.63 -11.79 3.02
N ALA A 46 -6.46 -10.84 3.47
CA ALA A 46 -6.63 -10.50 4.88
C ALA A 46 -5.29 -10.22 5.60
N LYS A 47 -4.34 -9.58 4.90
CA LYS A 47 -3.05 -9.12 5.39
C LYS A 47 -3.06 -7.59 5.52
N PRO A 48 -3.79 -7.02 6.50
CA PRO A 48 -4.08 -5.60 6.53
C PRO A 48 -2.84 -4.73 6.80
N ILE A 49 -1.85 -5.24 7.55
CA ILE A 49 -0.61 -4.50 7.83
C ILE A 49 0.20 -4.32 6.55
N GLN A 50 0.40 -5.39 5.77
CA GLN A 50 1.10 -5.31 4.48
C GLN A 50 0.36 -4.44 3.47
N ALA A 51 -0.99 -4.48 3.46
CA ALA A 51 -1.80 -3.60 2.63
C ALA A 51 -1.60 -2.12 3.03
N LEU A 52 -1.56 -1.82 4.33
CA LEU A 52 -1.32 -0.47 4.85
C LEU A 52 0.04 0.05 4.41
N GLU A 53 1.10 -0.71 4.65
CA GLU A 53 2.46 -0.32 4.26
C GLU A 53 2.59 -0.15 2.73
N SER A 54 1.93 -1.00 1.94
CA SER A 54 1.91 -0.88 0.48
C SER A 54 1.22 0.41 0.01
N PHE A 55 0.10 0.80 0.64
CA PHE A 55 -0.57 2.06 0.33
C PHE A 55 0.23 3.28 0.81
N LEU A 56 0.98 3.19 1.92
CA LEU A 56 1.90 4.25 2.35
C LEU A 56 3.03 4.46 1.33
N LEU A 57 3.60 3.36 0.83
CA LEU A 57 4.60 3.39 -0.23
C LEU A 57 4.04 4.04 -1.51
N LEU A 58 2.82 3.67 -1.90
CA LEU A 58 2.09 4.29 -3.02
C LEU A 58 1.89 5.80 -2.81
N CYS A 59 1.47 6.23 -1.62
CA CYS A 59 1.34 7.65 -1.29
C CYS A 59 2.68 8.40 -1.43
N SER A 60 3.77 7.80 -0.96
CA SER A 60 5.11 8.41 -1.08
C SER A 60 5.50 8.60 -2.55
N LEU A 61 5.28 7.58 -3.38
CA LEU A 61 5.53 7.64 -4.81
C LEU A 61 4.67 8.70 -5.51
N CYS A 62 3.36 8.71 -5.30
CA CYS A 62 2.48 9.71 -5.91
C CYS A 62 2.90 11.13 -5.54
N ARG A 63 3.32 11.36 -4.28
CA ARG A 63 3.85 12.67 -3.86
C ARG A 63 5.16 13.03 -4.55
N SER A 64 6.10 12.09 -4.67
CA SER A 64 7.42 12.37 -5.25
C SER A 64 7.34 12.70 -6.74
N VAL A 65 6.32 12.19 -7.44
CA VAL A 65 6.09 12.46 -8.87
C VAL A 65 5.07 13.58 -9.12
N GLY A 66 4.53 14.20 -8.07
CA GLY A 66 3.57 15.30 -8.17
C GLY A 66 2.14 14.90 -8.56
N ASP A 67 1.78 13.62 -8.44
CA ASP A 67 0.45 13.09 -8.73
C ASP A 67 -0.52 13.36 -7.56
N ILE A 68 -1.17 14.53 -7.60
CA ILE A 68 -2.15 14.96 -6.59
C ILE A 68 -3.37 14.02 -6.55
N PRO A 69 -4.02 13.68 -7.69
CA PRO A 69 -5.15 12.74 -7.68
C PRO A 69 -4.77 11.36 -7.12
N GLY A 70 -3.64 10.80 -7.52
CA GLY A 70 -3.16 9.51 -7.00
C GLY A 70 -2.85 9.56 -5.51
N THR A 71 -2.28 10.66 -5.02
CA THR A 71 -2.04 10.87 -3.59
C THR A 71 -3.36 10.87 -2.80
N ALA A 72 -4.37 11.61 -3.27
CA ALA A 72 -5.68 11.67 -2.63
C ALA A 72 -6.40 10.31 -2.64
N GLY A 73 -6.30 9.58 -3.76
CA GLY A 73 -6.84 8.23 -3.89
C GLY A 73 -6.19 7.26 -2.90
N ALA A 74 -4.86 7.23 -2.85
CA ALA A 74 -4.11 6.36 -1.95
C ALA A 74 -4.40 6.68 -0.46
N LEU A 75 -4.48 7.96 -0.10
CA LEU A 75 -4.89 8.39 1.25
C LEU A 75 -6.32 7.95 1.59
N SER A 76 -7.25 8.05 0.65
CA SER A 76 -8.63 7.60 0.85
C SER A 76 -8.70 6.08 1.09
N HIS A 77 -7.87 5.30 0.40
CA HIS A 77 -7.75 3.86 0.65
C HIS A 77 -7.13 3.56 2.02
N LEU A 78 -6.09 4.28 2.42
CA LEU A 78 -5.49 4.16 3.76
C LEU A 78 -6.50 4.44 4.87
N THR A 79 -7.21 5.56 4.80
CA THR A 79 -8.22 5.93 5.80
C THR A 79 -9.31 4.86 5.91
N ARG A 80 -9.78 4.34 4.78
CA ARG A 80 -10.77 3.25 4.77
C ARG A 80 -10.24 1.99 5.44
N LEU A 81 -9.00 1.61 5.15
CA LEU A 81 -8.37 0.42 5.72
C LEU A 81 -8.18 0.56 7.24
N LEU A 82 -7.73 1.72 7.72
CA LEU A 82 -7.58 2.01 9.14
C LEU A 82 -8.92 1.93 9.89
N LEU A 83 -9.98 2.53 9.32
CA LEU A 83 -11.32 2.45 9.89
C LEU A 83 -11.84 1.00 9.94
N GLN A 84 -11.51 0.17 8.96
CA GLN A 84 -11.87 -1.26 8.98
C GLN A 84 -11.13 -2.00 10.09
N LEU A 85 -9.85 -1.72 10.28
CA LEU A 85 -9.04 -2.34 11.34
C LEU A 85 -9.54 -1.96 12.74
N GLU A 86 -9.85 -0.69 12.95
CA GLU A 86 -10.40 -0.20 14.21
C GLU A 86 -11.74 -0.88 14.54
N ARG A 87 -12.63 -0.99 13.56
CA ARG A 87 -13.92 -1.69 13.73
C ARG A 87 -13.73 -3.17 14.08
N LEU A 88 -12.77 -3.84 13.45
CA LEU A 88 -12.45 -5.24 13.76
C LEU A 88 -11.93 -5.38 15.19
N SER A 89 -11.07 -4.47 15.66
CA SER A 89 -10.60 -4.49 17.05
C SER A 89 -11.73 -4.26 18.05
N HIS A 90 -12.63 -3.31 17.80
CA HIS A 90 -13.78 -3.06 18.69
C HIS A 90 -14.75 -4.25 18.71
N ALA A 91 -14.98 -4.89 17.56
CA ALA A 91 -15.83 -6.09 17.47
C ALA A 91 -15.24 -7.27 18.25
N GLN A 92 -13.92 -7.46 18.23
CA GLN A 92 -13.25 -8.52 18.98
C GLN A 92 -13.40 -8.31 20.49
N VAL A 93 -13.17 -7.08 20.98
CA VAL A 93 -13.32 -6.75 22.42
C VAL A 93 -14.78 -6.92 22.90
N SER A 94 -15.76 -6.71 22.03
CA SER A 94 -17.19 -6.84 22.40
C SER A 94 -17.69 -8.29 22.43
N LEU A 95 -16.90 -9.24 21.92
CA LEU A 95 -17.19 -10.67 21.89
C LEU A 95 -16.49 -11.46 23.01
N GLU A 96 -15.58 -10.83 23.75
CA GLU A 96 -14.92 -11.35 24.96
C GLU A 96 -15.69 -10.96 26.24
#